data_AF-A0AAN8VLB5-F1
#
_entry.id   AF-A0AAN8VLB5-F1
#
_cell.length_a   1.000
_cell.length_b   1.000
_cell.length_c   1.000
_cell.angle_alpha   90.00
_cell.angle_beta   90.00
_cell.angle_gamma   90.00
#
_symmetry.space_group_name_H-M   'P 1'
#
loop_
_entity.id
_entity.type
_entity.pdbx_description
1 polymer ?
#
loop_
_entity_poly.entity_id
_entity_poly.type
_entity_poly.pdbx_seq_one_letter_code
_entity_poly.pdbx_strand_id
1 'polypeptide(L)'
;MGEPLLAAYLQTLLDKLDSGPLLNFACQAGFRSELRTWRSKLLQVRRVLCDAEEKQMSDREVKKWLDNLQDLTYNADDVLEELRHEALERQNNSSSDSAANSSQVQDLLAQIQEITTRFLDIEEDKSDLGLKERRGVRPLGGPKKVHQLPGNLQISILEKAEDVEDVEGALAINLMNKKNIEELEFKWGRNLDNTENSESQVQILNLLEPRKMLRNLVIEGYCGVTLPNWIGDSSYSELVELSLIDCKRCKSLPSLGQLPLLQKLRIKGMLEIETIGTELYGEASPHGQPFPSLTELHIENCKNLRTLPDGIMSSNSSNLQVLEIGACESLESFGSGVLPSTLKMLSIRDCRKLQSISESLLGPTSLDSVHFSNYPNLKSLPVCLCSNLTHVYIYRCESIESFPETPKLAHLEIRYCENLKYLPSNLPKLTSLKNLYVVGCDNLESLPERGLPPGLRDLEFGACAKDALRLYIINSPIVPAEPLCFRKDEDYCIASA
;
A
#
# COMPACT_ATOMS: atom_id res chain seq x y z
N MET A 1 -36.54 11.28 23.34
CA MET A 1 -37.68 10.41 22.99
C MET A 1 -37.07 9.06 22.62
N GLY A 2 -37.67 7.97 23.09
CA GLY A 2 -37.01 6.67 23.26
C GLY A 2 -36.32 6.14 21.99
N GLU A 3 -35.23 5.40 22.18
CA GLU A 3 -34.72 4.54 21.11
C GLU A 3 -35.88 3.72 20.57
N PRO A 4 -36.11 3.74 19.25
CA PRO A 4 -37.21 2.99 18.70
C PRO A 4 -36.90 1.50 18.83
N LEU A 5 -37.77 0.79 19.55
CA LEU A 5 -37.61 -0.62 19.90
C LEU A 5 -37.34 -1.51 18.67
N LEU A 6 -37.86 -1.13 17.49
CA LEU A 6 -37.69 -1.87 16.24
C LEU A 6 -36.28 -1.72 15.66
N ALA A 7 -35.62 -0.56 15.78
CA ALA A 7 -34.26 -0.36 15.28
C ALA A 7 -33.22 -1.22 16.03
N ALA A 8 -33.36 -1.34 17.36
CA ALA A 8 -32.53 -2.22 18.18
C ALA A 8 -32.82 -3.71 17.91
N TYR A 9 -34.09 -4.05 17.68
CA TYR A 9 -34.51 -5.40 17.32
C TYR A 9 -33.95 -5.84 15.95
N LEU A 10 -34.00 -4.95 14.94
CA LEU A 10 -33.40 -5.21 13.62
C LEU A 10 -31.90 -5.48 13.69
N GLN A 11 -31.17 -4.80 14.58
CA GLN A 11 -29.75 -5.08 14.78
C GLN A 11 -29.53 -6.50 15.30
N THR A 12 -30.35 -6.94 16.25
CA THR A 12 -30.28 -8.30 16.81
C THR A 12 -30.50 -9.37 15.73
N LEU A 13 -31.47 -9.15 14.84
CA LEU A 13 -31.72 -10.02 13.68
C LEU A 13 -30.56 -10.05 12.68
N LEU A 14 -29.95 -8.90 12.40
CA LEU A 14 -28.77 -8.82 11.53
C LEU A 14 -27.58 -9.59 12.10
N ASP A 15 -27.39 -9.56 13.42
CA ASP A 15 -26.33 -10.29 14.11
C ASP A 15 -26.58 -11.81 14.06
N LYS A 16 -27.85 -12.24 14.18
CA LYS A 16 -28.23 -13.67 14.03
C LYS A 16 -27.97 -14.20 12.62
N LEU A 17 -28.21 -13.37 11.59
CA LEU A 17 -27.90 -13.71 10.19
C LEU A 17 -26.38 -13.88 9.93
N ASP A 18 -25.52 -13.28 10.76
CA ASP A 18 -24.06 -13.39 10.67
C ASP A 18 -23.49 -14.59 11.48
N SER A 19 -24.35 -15.41 12.08
CA SER A 19 -23.96 -16.60 12.84
C SER A 19 -23.25 -17.64 11.95
N GLY A 20 -21.97 -17.93 12.26
CA GLY A 20 -21.15 -18.90 11.51
C GLY A 20 -21.77 -20.31 11.34
N PRO A 21 -22.33 -20.92 12.40
CA PRO A 21 -23.02 -22.21 12.30
C PRO A 21 -24.21 -22.20 11.33
N LEU A 22 -24.98 -21.10 11.31
CA LEU A 22 -26.13 -20.92 10.42
C LEU A 22 -25.68 -20.81 8.95
N LEU A 23 -24.63 -20.03 8.68
CA LEU A 23 -24.11 -19.83 7.32
C LEU A 23 -23.53 -21.10 6.70
N ASN A 24 -22.90 -21.96 7.52
CA ASN A 24 -22.39 -23.25 7.07
C ASN A 24 -23.53 -24.22 6.70
N PHE A 25 -24.58 -24.26 7.54
CA PHE A 25 -25.77 -25.05 7.26
C PHE A 25 -26.52 -24.57 6.01
N ALA A 26 -26.70 -23.25 5.87
CA ALA A 26 -27.33 -22.63 4.70
C ALA A 26 -26.59 -22.90 3.38
N CYS A 27 -25.24 -23.06 3.42
CA CYS A 27 -24.48 -23.49 2.24
C CYS A 27 -24.83 -24.91 1.81
N GLN A 28 -24.96 -25.83 2.76
CA GLN A 28 -25.20 -27.24 2.49
C GLN A 28 -26.63 -27.50 2.02
N ALA A 29 -27.59 -26.71 2.51
CA ALA A 29 -29.01 -26.85 2.20
C ALA A 29 -29.51 -25.92 1.07
N GLY A 30 -28.62 -25.09 0.48
CA GLY A 30 -28.88 -24.38 -0.77
C GLY A 30 -29.68 -23.08 -0.68
N PHE A 31 -29.91 -22.52 0.51
CA PHE A 31 -30.71 -21.30 0.71
C PHE A 31 -29.88 -20.07 1.19
N ARG A 32 -28.56 -20.11 1.02
CA ARG A 32 -27.66 -19.01 1.43
C ARG A 32 -27.94 -17.69 0.71
N SER A 33 -28.42 -17.74 -0.53
CA SER A 33 -28.81 -16.56 -1.32
C SER A 33 -29.96 -15.78 -0.70
N GLU A 34 -30.92 -16.50 -0.11
CA GLU A 34 -32.14 -15.99 0.49
C GLU A 34 -31.81 -15.25 1.79
N LEU A 35 -31.01 -15.84 2.68
CA LEU A 35 -30.52 -15.17 3.89
C LEU A 35 -29.68 -13.93 3.58
N ARG A 36 -28.88 -13.96 2.51
CA ARG A 36 -28.13 -12.79 2.02
C ARG A 36 -29.08 -11.70 1.53
N THR A 37 -30.19 -12.08 0.91
CA THR A 37 -31.23 -11.16 0.45
C THR A 37 -31.90 -10.49 1.65
N TRP A 38 -32.26 -11.24 2.69
CA TRP A 38 -32.88 -10.69 3.91
C TRP A 38 -31.98 -9.65 4.57
N ARG A 39 -30.70 -9.97 4.74
CA ARG A 39 -29.70 -9.04 5.28
C ARG A 39 -29.68 -7.72 4.51
N SER A 40 -29.66 -7.80 3.18
CA SER A 40 -29.66 -6.61 2.31
C SER A 40 -30.90 -5.74 2.53
N LYS A 41 -32.10 -6.35 2.55
CA LYS A 41 -33.37 -5.62 2.70
C LYS A 41 -33.52 -5.00 4.09
N LEU A 42 -33.13 -5.71 5.15
CA LEU A 42 -33.14 -5.20 6.53
C LEU A 42 -32.25 -3.96 6.71
N LEU A 43 -31.08 -3.93 6.06
CA LEU A 43 -30.19 -2.76 6.09
C LEU A 43 -30.79 -1.55 5.37
N GLN A 44 -31.49 -1.76 4.25
CA GLN A 44 -32.15 -0.68 3.52
C GLN A 44 -33.33 -0.10 4.30
N VAL A 45 -34.10 -0.94 4.97
CA VAL A 45 -35.21 -0.54 5.83
C VAL A 45 -34.72 0.29 7.01
N ARG A 46 -33.63 -0.12 7.67
CA ARG A 46 -33.06 0.59 8.82
C ARG A 46 -32.69 2.05 8.53
N ARG A 47 -32.29 2.39 7.30
CA ARG A 47 -31.90 3.77 6.91
C ARG A 47 -33.02 4.78 7.00
N VAL A 48 -34.24 4.32 6.74
CA VAL A 48 -35.43 5.16 6.80
C VAL A 48 -36.22 4.97 8.08
N LEU A 49 -35.81 4.02 8.93
CA LEU A 49 -36.55 3.61 10.10
C LEU A 49 -36.75 4.75 11.09
N CYS A 50 -35.72 5.56 11.35
CA CYS A 50 -35.86 6.73 12.22
C CYS A 50 -36.88 7.75 11.70
N ASP A 51 -36.90 8.03 10.40
CA ASP A 51 -37.87 8.95 9.77
C ASP A 51 -39.27 8.32 9.70
N ALA A 52 -39.36 7.02 9.44
CA ALA A 52 -40.61 6.27 9.46
C ALA A 52 -41.23 6.27 10.86
N GLU A 53 -40.43 6.04 11.90
CA GLU A 53 -40.88 6.01 13.29
C GLU A 53 -41.26 7.39 13.83
N GLU A 54 -40.64 8.46 13.32
CA GLU A 54 -41.10 9.84 13.56
C GLU A 54 -42.45 10.09 12.83
N LYS A 55 -42.59 9.62 11.58
CA LYS A 55 -43.79 9.83 10.75
C LYS A 55 -44.98 8.94 11.11
N GLN A 56 -44.79 7.82 11.79
CA GLN A 56 -45.86 6.87 12.15
C GLN A 56 -46.96 7.49 13.02
N MET A 57 -46.64 8.58 13.73
CA MET A 57 -47.57 9.31 14.59
C MET A 57 -48.53 10.20 13.79
N SER A 58 -48.17 10.51 12.53
CA SER A 58 -48.90 11.44 11.65
C SER A 58 -49.36 10.82 10.34
N ASP A 59 -48.75 9.73 9.89
CA ASP A 59 -49.03 9.06 8.62
C ASP A 59 -49.44 7.60 8.85
N ARG A 60 -50.68 7.27 8.44
CA ARG A 60 -51.29 5.95 8.65
C ARG A 60 -50.69 4.88 7.75
N GLU A 61 -50.23 5.23 6.56
CA GLU A 61 -49.61 4.28 5.63
C GLU A 61 -48.19 3.93 6.08
N VAL A 62 -47.44 4.91 6.59
CA VAL A 62 -46.12 4.68 7.23
C VAL A 62 -46.27 3.81 8.48
N LYS A 63 -47.32 4.03 9.29
CA LYS A 63 -47.60 3.17 10.45
C LYS A 63 -47.89 1.73 10.03
N LYS A 64 -48.73 1.52 9.01
CA LYS A 64 -49.04 0.19 8.49
C LYS A 64 -47.80 -0.51 7.93
N TRP A 65 -46.91 0.22 7.26
CA TRP A 65 -45.63 -0.30 6.78
C TRP A 65 -44.71 -0.74 7.93
N LEU A 66 -44.64 0.02 9.03
CA LEU A 66 -43.90 -0.37 10.23
C LEU A 66 -44.51 -1.59 10.93
N ASP A 67 -45.83 -1.68 11.04
CA ASP A 67 -46.52 -2.84 11.61
C ASP A 67 -46.24 -4.12 10.79
N ASN A 68 -46.26 -4.00 9.45
CA ASN A 68 -45.92 -5.10 8.54
C ASN A 68 -44.45 -5.52 8.62
N LEU A 69 -43.55 -4.54 8.73
CA LEU A 69 -42.12 -4.78 8.92
C LEU A 69 -41.87 -5.50 10.25
N GLN A 70 -42.52 -5.06 11.32
CA GLN A 70 -42.39 -5.68 12.63
C GLN A 70 -42.86 -7.14 12.59
N ASP A 71 -44.03 -7.43 12.00
CA ASP A 71 -44.52 -8.81 11.82
C ASP A 71 -43.54 -9.66 10.99
N LEU A 72 -43.03 -9.13 9.89
CA LEU A 72 -42.04 -9.84 9.07
C LEU A 72 -40.76 -10.15 9.84
N THR A 73 -40.31 -9.22 10.69
CA THR A 73 -39.09 -9.40 11.48
C THR A 73 -39.26 -10.42 12.60
N TYR A 74 -40.45 -10.57 13.18
CA TYR A 74 -40.74 -11.67 14.12
C TYR A 74 -40.76 -13.03 13.41
N ASN A 75 -41.45 -13.12 12.26
CA ASN A 75 -41.47 -14.35 11.47
C ASN A 75 -40.05 -14.78 11.02
N ALA A 76 -39.21 -13.82 10.63
CA ALA A 76 -37.82 -14.08 10.28
C ALA A 76 -36.99 -14.55 11.49
N ASP A 77 -37.22 -13.99 12.68
CA ASP A 77 -36.51 -14.41 13.90
C ASP A 77 -36.84 -15.84 14.28
N ASP A 78 -38.13 -16.20 14.24
CA ASP A 78 -38.61 -17.54 14.57
C ASP A 78 -37.99 -18.60 13.64
N VAL A 79 -37.97 -18.33 12.32
CA VAL A 79 -37.34 -19.22 11.33
C VAL A 79 -35.82 -19.32 11.54
N LEU A 80 -35.15 -18.22 11.91
CA LEU A 80 -33.71 -18.23 12.18
C LEU A 80 -33.35 -19.07 13.42
N GLU A 81 -34.18 -19.02 14.46
CA GLU A 81 -34.00 -19.86 15.65
C GLU A 81 -34.26 -21.34 15.35
N GLU A 82 -35.30 -21.66 14.57
CA GLU A 82 -35.58 -23.04 14.13
C GLU A 82 -34.44 -23.61 13.27
N LEU A 83 -33.91 -22.81 12.33
CA LEU A 83 -32.73 -23.18 11.53
C LEU A 83 -31.48 -23.39 12.38
N ARG A 84 -31.28 -22.58 13.42
CA ARG A 84 -30.15 -22.71 14.33
C ARG A 84 -30.26 -23.98 15.17
N HIS A 85 -31.46 -24.30 15.65
CA HIS A 85 -31.72 -25.53 16.38
C HIS A 85 -31.44 -26.76 15.51
N GLU A 86 -31.97 -26.76 14.30
CA GLU A 86 -31.79 -27.83 13.32
C GLU A 86 -30.31 -28.01 12.91
N ALA A 87 -29.58 -26.91 12.73
CA ALA A 87 -28.13 -26.95 12.45
C ALA A 87 -27.33 -27.60 13.60
N LEU A 88 -27.75 -27.36 14.85
CA LEU A 88 -27.10 -27.91 16.04
C LEU A 88 -27.42 -29.41 16.22
N GLU A 89 -28.65 -29.84 15.95
CA GLU A 89 -29.02 -31.26 16.00
C GLU A 89 -28.26 -32.09 14.96
N ARG A 90 -28.06 -31.55 13.75
CA ARG A 90 -27.27 -32.22 12.70
C ARG A 90 -25.77 -32.30 13.01
N GLN A 91 -25.24 -31.35 13.78
CA GLN A 91 -23.84 -31.39 14.21
C GLN A 91 -23.58 -32.49 15.26
N ASN A 92 -24.60 -32.86 16.03
CA ASN A 92 -24.50 -33.86 17.11
C ASN A 92 -24.81 -35.30 16.67
N ASN A 93 -25.51 -35.52 15.55
CA ASN A 93 -25.87 -36.85 15.05
C ASN A 93 -24.98 -37.28 13.86
N SER A 94 -23.79 -37.81 14.13
CA SER A 94 -22.87 -38.35 13.11
C SER A 94 -23.21 -39.79 12.72
N SER A 95 -24.31 -40.04 12.01
CA SER A 95 -24.53 -41.33 11.34
C SER A 95 -25.55 -41.27 10.18
N SER A 96 -25.06 -41.72 9.02
CA SER A 96 -25.75 -42.21 7.79
C SER A 96 -26.70 -41.29 7.02
N ASP A 97 -26.20 -40.85 5.86
CA ASP A 97 -26.83 -40.77 4.53
C ASP A 97 -28.36 -40.60 4.40
N SER A 98 -28.73 -39.55 3.64
CA SER A 98 -30.05 -39.16 3.10
C SER A 98 -30.95 -38.25 3.97
N ALA A 99 -30.54 -36.99 4.18
CA ALA A 99 -31.41 -36.01 4.85
C ALA A 99 -31.49 -34.62 4.20
N ALA A 100 -31.06 -34.43 2.94
CA ALA A 100 -31.41 -33.24 2.16
C ALA A 100 -32.93 -33.18 1.80
N ASN A 101 -33.66 -34.27 2.06
CA ASN A 101 -35.09 -34.43 1.79
C ASN A 101 -35.92 -34.73 3.07
N SER A 102 -35.46 -34.30 4.26
CA SER A 102 -36.36 -34.30 5.43
C SER A 102 -37.53 -33.34 5.16
N SER A 103 -38.76 -33.75 5.46
CA SER A 103 -39.94 -32.89 5.31
C SER A 103 -39.78 -31.57 6.09
N GLN A 104 -39.10 -31.59 7.24
CA GLN A 104 -38.82 -30.39 8.03
C GLN A 104 -37.90 -29.38 7.31
N VAL A 105 -36.90 -29.86 6.56
CA VAL A 105 -36.00 -28.97 5.80
C VAL A 105 -36.73 -28.35 4.60
N GLN A 106 -37.65 -29.11 3.98
CA GLN A 106 -38.48 -28.62 2.90
C GLN A 106 -39.53 -27.61 3.40
N ASP A 107 -40.09 -27.82 4.58
CA ASP A 107 -41.00 -26.88 5.23
C ASP A 107 -40.27 -25.57 5.62
N LEU A 108 -39.05 -25.67 6.17
CA LEU A 108 -38.20 -24.51 6.45
C LEU A 108 -37.80 -23.75 5.17
N LEU A 109 -37.49 -24.47 4.09
CA LEU A 109 -37.20 -23.88 2.78
C LEU A 109 -38.39 -23.09 2.23
N ALA A 110 -39.61 -23.63 2.35
CA ALA A 110 -40.83 -22.95 1.93
C ALA A 110 -41.07 -21.66 2.74
N GLN A 111 -40.89 -21.72 4.06
CA GLN A 111 -40.97 -20.54 4.93
C GLN A 111 -39.91 -19.48 4.58
N ILE A 112 -38.68 -19.90 4.28
CA ILE A 112 -37.62 -18.98 3.84
C ILE A 112 -38.00 -18.28 2.54
N GLN A 113 -38.55 -19.01 1.56
CA GLN A 113 -38.97 -18.43 0.28
C GLN A 113 -40.14 -17.44 0.45
N GLU A 114 -41.09 -17.76 1.32
CA GLU A 114 -42.21 -16.87 1.66
C GLU A 114 -41.72 -15.57 2.30
N ILE A 115 -40.87 -15.65 3.33
CA ILE A 115 -40.30 -14.48 4.01
C ILE A 115 -39.41 -13.68 3.05
N THR A 116 -38.67 -14.34 2.15
CA THR A 116 -37.88 -13.66 1.11
C THR A 116 -38.76 -12.80 0.23
N THR A 117 -39.90 -13.32 -0.22
CA THR A 117 -40.85 -12.59 -1.06
C THR A 117 -41.42 -11.38 -0.31
N ARG A 118 -41.83 -11.57 0.95
CA ARG A 118 -42.33 -10.47 1.80
C ARG A 118 -41.30 -9.37 2.05
N PHE A 119 -40.00 -9.71 2.13
CA PHE A 119 -38.93 -8.71 2.24
C PHE A 119 -38.74 -7.89 0.95
N LEU A 120 -39.06 -8.45 -0.21
CA LEU A 120 -39.06 -7.71 -1.48
C LEU A 120 -40.21 -6.70 -1.51
N ASP A 121 -41.42 -7.14 -1.12
CA ASP A 121 -42.62 -6.30 -1.12
C ASP A 121 -42.45 -5.08 -0.17
N ILE A 122 -41.90 -5.28 1.03
CA ILE A 122 -41.66 -4.19 2.00
C ILE A 122 -40.67 -3.14 1.47
N GLU A 123 -39.69 -3.54 0.66
CA GLU A 123 -38.75 -2.61 0.03
C GLU A 123 -39.39 -1.84 -1.12
N GLU A 124 -40.24 -2.48 -1.92
CA GLU A 124 -40.97 -1.82 -2.99
C GLU A 124 -41.91 -0.75 -2.41
N ASP A 125 -42.72 -1.13 -1.40
CA ASP A 125 -43.66 -0.24 -0.70
C ASP A 125 -42.96 0.97 -0.05
N LYS A 126 -41.71 0.81 0.40
CA LYS A 126 -40.92 1.88 1.01
C LYS A 126 -40.75 3.07 0.06
N SER A 127 -40.59 2.81 -1.24
CA SER A 127 -40.32 3.85 -2.24
C SER A 127 -41.50 4.82 -2.41
N ASP A 128 -42.71 4.35 -2.12
CA ASP A 128 -43.95 5.13 -2.27
C ASP A 128 -44.28 5.98 -1.02
N LEU A 129 -43.60 5.75 0.10
CA LEU A 129 -43.89 6.39 1.40
C LEU A 129 -43.10 7.69 1.66
N GLY A 130 -42.26 8.13 0.72
CA GLY A 130 -41.56 9.43 0.82
C GLY A 130 -40.65 9.57 2.05
N LEU A 131 -40.10 8.47 2.54
CA LEU A 131 -39.22 8.42 3.72
C LEU A 131 -37.82 8.98 3.39
N LYS A 132 -37.22 9.75 4.31
CA LYS A 132 -36.00 10.53 4.11
C LYS A 132 -34.90 10.18 5.10
N GLU A 133 -33.66 10.21 4.63
CA GLU A 133 -32.45 10.00 5.45
C GLU A 133 -31.99 11.33 6.10
N ARG A 134 -31.56 11.33 7.37
CA ARG A 134 -31.22 12.55 8.14
C ARG A 134 -29.77 12.99 7.90
N ARG A 135 -29.55 14.23 7.42
CA ARG A 135 -28.23 14.80 6.99
C ARG A 135 -27.48 15.58 8.09
N GLY A 136 -26.16 15.40 8.17
CA GLY A 136 -25.21 16.25 8.94
C GLY A 136 -24.34 17.13 8.03
N VAL A 137 -23.97 18.33 8.48
CA VAL A 137 -23.33 19.42 7.71
C VAL A 137 -21.80 19.29 7.59
N ARG A 138 -21.23 19.66 6.42
CA ARG A 138 -19.79 19.64 6.03
C ARG A 138 -18.97 20.86 6.53
N PRO A 139 -17.63 20.76 6.50
CA PRO A 139 -16.79 21.81 5.90
C PRO A 139 -15.92 21.34 4.72
N LEU A 140 -15.43 22.33 3.95
CA LEU A 140 -14.79 22.24 2.63
C LEU A 140 -13.36 21.66 2.62
N GLY A 141 -13.09 20.88 1.57
CA GLY A 141 -11.90 20.06 1.34
C GLY A 141 -12.40 18.65 1.02
N GLY A 142 -12.40 18.24 -0.25
CA GLY A 142 -13.14 17.05 -0.72
C GLY A 142 -12.94 15.83 0.18
N PRO A 143 -14.01 15.15 0.63
CA PRO A 143 -13.88 14.13 1.66
C PRO A 143 -13.27 12.86 1.05
N LYS A 144 -12.14 12.40 1.60
CA LYS A 144 -11.82 10.98 1.57
C LYS A 144 -12.92 10.27 2.37
N LYS A 145 -13.80 9.52 1.71
CA LYS A 145 -14.75 8.67 2.45
C LYS A 145 -13.98 7.46 2.93
N VAL A 146 -13.74 7.42 4.24
CA VAL A 146 -13.14 6.27 4.93
C VAL A 146 -14.28 5.40 5.41
N HIS A 147 -14.30 4.17 4.94
CA HIS A 147 -15.26 3.18 5.38
C HIS A 147 -14.54 2.09 6.14
N GLN A 148 -14.97 1.74 7.34
CA GLN A 148 -14.43 0.57 8.04
C GLN A 148 -15.05 -0.72 7.42
N LEU A 149 -14.58 -1.90 7.76
CA LEU A 149 -15.10 -3.21 7.36
C LEU A 149 -14.65 -4.23 8.42
N PRO A 150 -15.30 -5.42 8.51
CA PRO A 150 -14.89 -6.49 9.41
C PRO A 150 -13.39 -6.80 9.27
N GLY A 151 -12.69 -6.96 10.40
CA GLY A 151 -11.23 -7.18 10.41
C GLY A 151 -10.38 -5.91 10.47
N ASN A 152 -10.92 -4.78 10.93
CA ASN A 152 -10.26 -3.47 11.01
C ASN A 152 -9.81 -2.90 9.65
N LEU A 153 -10.48 -3.28 8.56
CA LEU A 153 -10.17 -2.80 7.21
C LEU A 153 -10.84 -1.44 6.96
N GLN A 154 -10.06 -0.38 6.89
CA GLN A 154 -10.44 0.93 6.37
C GLN A 154 -10.25 0.98 4.85
N ILE A 155 -11.34 1.16 4.10
CA ILE A 155 -11.30 1.48 2.68
C ILE A 155 -11.43 2.99 2.52
N SER A 156 -10.43 3.63 1.94
CA SER A 156 -10.53 5.02 1.50
C SER A 156 -10.72 5.03 -0.02
N ILE A 157 -11.82 5.65 -0.48
CA ILE A 157 -12.12 5.81 -1.91
C ILE A 157 -12.14 7.32 -2.20
N LEU A 158 -11.41 7.73 -3.24
CA LEU A 158 -11.44 9.11 -3.75
C LEU A 158 -12.29 9.12 -5.02
N GLU A 159 -13.49 9.70 -4.94
CA GLU A 159 -14.48 9.77 -6.02
C GLU A 159 -14.48 11.16 -6.67
N LYS A 160 -14.67 11.22 -8.01
CA LYS A 160 -15.20 12.43 -8.65
C LYS A 160 -16.62 12.64 -8.13
N ALA A 161 -16.87 13.81 -7.54
CA ALA A 161 -18.06 14.10 -6.75
C ALA A 161 -19.39 13.92 -7.52
N GLU A 162 -20.13 12.87 -7.15
CA GLU A 162 -21.59 12.85 -7.10
C GLU A 162 -22.01 12.15 -5.78
N ASP A 163 -23.01 12.72 -5.11
CA ASP A 163 -23.34 12.45 -3.70
C ASP A 163 -23.70 10.98 -3.42
N VAL A 164 -22.95 10.33 -2.52
CA VAL A 164 -23.29 9.01 -1.93
C VAL A 164 -22.74 8.95 -0.51
N GLU A 165 -23.59 9.07 0.52
CA GLU A 165 -23.21 8.78 1.91
C GLU A 165 -23.57 7.33 2.21
N ASP A 166 -22.62 6.49 2.61
CA ASP A 166 -22.97 5.16 3.14
C ASP A 166 -21.82 4.44 3.86
N VAL A 167 -22.16 3.67 4.90
CA VAL A 167 -21.26 2.96 5.83
C VAL A 167 -21.49 1.45 5.75
N GLU A 168 -20.39 0.69 5.88
CA GLU A 168 -20.20 -0.74 6.20
C GLU A 168 -21.20 -1.82 5.78
N GLY A 169 -20.70 -2.82 5.05
CA GLY A 169 -21.45 -3.96 4.50
C GLY A 169 -21.91 -3.73 3.05
N ALA A 170 -22.37 -2.50 2.75
CA ALA A 170 -22.68 -2.08 1.39
C ALA A 170 -21.43 -1.92 0.50
N LEU A 171 -20.22 -1.78 1.07
CA LEU A 171 -19.01 -1.44 0.31
C LEU A 171 -18.50 -2.49 -0.65
N ALA A 172 -18.56 -3.78 -0.32
CA ALA A 172 -18.15 -4.82 -1.28
C ALA A 172 -19.08 -4.82 -2.51
N ILE A 173 -20.39 -4.61 -2.29
CA ILE A 173 -21.38 -4.54 -3.37
C ILE A 173 -21.29 -3.19 -4.11
N ASN A 174 -20.93 -2.11 -3.42
CA ASN A 174 -20.82 -0.76 -4.00
C ASN A 174 -19.48 -0.55 -4.74
N LEU A 175 -18.37 -1.15 -4.31
CA LEU A 175 -17.09 -1.19 -5.05
C LEU A 175 -17.24 -1.91 -6.41
N MET A 176 -17.98 -3.02 -6.42
CA MET A 176 -18.28 -3.79 -7.64
C MET A 176 -19.18 -3.04 -8.64
N ASN A 177 -20.01 -2.11 -8.14
CA ASN A 177 -21.02 -1.40 -8.93
C ASN A 177 -20.65 0.05 -9.28
N LYS A 178 -19.65 0.64 -8.62
CA LYS A 178 -19.21 2.03 -8.87
C LYS A 178 -18.40 2.11 -10.17
N LYS A 179 -18.84 2.98 -11.08
CA LYS A 179 -18.28 3.08 -12.44
C LYS A 179 -16.98 3.91 -12.54
N ASN A 180 -16.60 4.67 -11.51
CA ASN A 180 -15.57 5.73 -11.62
C ASN A 180 -14.56 5.77 -10.44
N ILE A 181 -14.06 4.62 -9.98
CA ILE A 181 -13.02 4.59 -8.93
C ILE A 181 -11.65 4.68 -9.59
N GLU A 182 -11.02 5.84 -9.50
CA GLU A 182 -9.64 6.06 -10.00
C GLU A 182 -8.60 5.78 -8.90
N GLU A 183 -8.93 5.99 -7.63
CA GLU A 183 -8.02 5.78 -6.50
C GLU A 183 -8.70 4.93 -5.41
N LEU A 184 -7.99 3.91 -4.96
CA LEU A 184 -8.47 2.97 -3.95
C LEU A 184 -7.38 2.66 -2.95
N GLU A 185 -7.72 2.76 -1.67
CA GLU A 185 -6.80 2.48 -0.57
C GLU A 185 -7.45 1.53 0.42
N PHE A 186 -6.86 0.37 0.61
CA PHE A 186 -7.21 -0.61 1.62
C PHE A 186 -6.21 -0.52 2.77
N LYS A 187 -6.61 -0.10 3.96
CA LYS A 187 -5.76 -0.08 5.17
C LYS A 187 -6.31 -1.02 6.23
N TRP A 188 -5.52 -1.92 6.78
CA TRP A 188 -5.90 -2.71 7.96
C TRP A 188 -5.30 -2.07 9.23
N GLY A 189 -6.06 -2.08 10.32
CA GLY A 189 -5.61 -1.55 11.60
C GLY A 189 -4.34 -2.24 12.11
N ARG A 190 -3.37 -1.44 12.59
CA ARG A 190 -2.00 -1.83 13.01
C ARG A 190 -1.89 -2.84 14.17
N ASN A 191 -3.00 -3.40 14.68
CA ASN A 191 -3.05 -4.16 15.94
C ASN A 191 -3.19 -5.70 15.78
N LEU A 192 -2.87 -6.28 14.64
CA LEU A 192 -3.10 -7.72 14.40
C LEU A 192 -1.78 -8.50 14.23
N ASP A 193 -1.01 -8.61 15.32
CA ASP A 193 -0.08 -9.74 15.50
C ASP A 193 -0.84 -11.06 15.81
N ASN A 194 -2.18 -11.02 15.88
CA ASN A 194 -3.02 -12.21 16.00
C ASN A 194 -3.15 -12.93 14.66
N THR A 195 -2.50 -14.08 14.58
CA THR A 195 -2.45 -15.02 13.45
C THR A 195 -3.81 -15.60 13.04
N GLU A 196 -4.86 -15.42 13.85
CA GLU A 196 -6.18 -16.04 13.67
C GLU A 196 -7.03 -15.44 12.53
N ASN A 197 -6.64 -14.30 11.94
CA ASN A 197 -7.45 -13.59 10.93
C ASN A 197 -6.84 -13.50 9.52
N SER A 198 -5.71 -14.16 9.22
CA SER A 198 -5.06 -14.03 7.91
C SER A 198 -5.87 -14.63 6.76
N GLU A 199 -6.58 -15.73 6.99
CA GLU A 199 -7.37 -16.40 5.94
C GLU A 199 -8.64 -15.59 5.60
N SER A 200 -9.28 -15.01 6.63
CA SER A 200 -10.41 -14.09 6.49
C SER A 200 -10.05 -12.84 5.68
N GLN A 201 -8.85 -12.26 5.87
CA GLN A 201 -8.41 -11.08 5.09
C GLN A 201 -8.12 -11.41 3.63
N VAL A 202 -7.52 -12.58 3.34
CA VAL A 202 -7.32 -13.06 1.96
C VAL A 202 -8.67 -13.20 1.25
N GLN A 203 -9.66 -13.80 1.92
CA GLN A 203 -11.00 -13.95 1.37
C GLN A 203 -11.68 -12.60 1.16
N ILE A 204 -11.57 -11.66 2.11
CA ILE A 204 -12.11 -10.30 1.98
C ILE A 204 -11.48 -9.58 0.78
N LEU A 205 -10.15 -9.60 0.64
CA LEU A 205 -9.49 -8.89 -0.46
C LEU A 205 -9.76 -9.52 -1.84
N ASN A 206 -9.98 -10.85 -1.90
CA ASN A 206 -10.47 -11.51 -3.11
C ASN A 206 -11.91 -11.12 -3.46
N LEU A 207 -12.78 -10.91 -2.47
CA LEU A 207 -14.18 -10.50 -2.68
C LEU A 207 -14.32 -9.01 -3.04
N LEU A 208 -13.28 -8.21 -2.81
CA LEU A 208 -13.25 -6.76 -3.04
C LEU A 208 -12.65 -6.36 -4.39
N GLU A 209 -12.47 -7.32 -5.32
CA GLU A 209 -11.93 -7.07 -6.66
C GLU A 209 -12.60 -5.86 -7.34
N PRO A 210 -11.91 -4.72 -7.53
CA PRO A 210 -12.53 -3.51 -8.06
C PRO A 210 -12.78 -3.58 -9.58
N ARG A 211 -13.57 -2.64 -10.11
CA ARG A 211 -13.74 -2.49 -11.57
C ARG A 211 -12.45 -1.95 -12.21
N LYS A 212 -12.19 -2.38 -13.44
CA LYS A 212 -10.92 -2.27 -14.20
C LYS A 212 -10.37 -0.86 -14.52
N MET A 213 -10.98 0.23 -14.04
CA MET A 213 -10.57 1.62 -14.35
C MET A 213 -9.70 2.27 -13.26
N LEU A 214 -9.11 1.45 -12.38
CA LEU A 214 -8.30 1.91 -11.26
C LEU A 214 -6.96 2.45 -11.73
N ARG A 215 -6.56 3.63 -11.24
CA ARG A 215 -5.28 4.28 -11.54
C ARG A 215 -4.29 4.18 -10.39
N ASN A 216 -4.76 4.35 -9.16
CA ASN A 216 -3.91 4.30 -7.96
C ASN A 216 -4.47 3.28 -6.97
N LEU A 217 -3.65 2.32 -6.55
CA LEU A 217 -4.01 1.31 -5.56
C LEU A 217 -3.02 1.33 -4.39
N VAL A 218 -3.53 1.48 -3.17
CA VAL A 218 -2.76 1.37 -1.94
C VAL A 218 -3.31 0.21 -1.11
N ILE A 219 -2.44 -0.66 -0.63
CA ILE A 219 -2.76 -1.76 0.29
C ILE A 219 -1.82 -1.62 1.48
N GLU A 220 -2.34 -1.30 2.65
CA GLU A 220 -1.58 -1.01 3.87
C GLU A 220 -1.97 -1.96 5.01
N GLY A 221 -1.01 -2.64 5.64
CA GLY A 221 -1.26 -3.47 6.82
C GLY A 221 -1.93 -4.81 6.55
N TYR A 222 -1.99 -5.25 5.28
CA TYR A 222 -2.57 -6.54 4.91
C TYR A 222 -1.80 -7.70 5.55
N CYS A 223 -2.49 -8.56 6.30
CA CYS A 223 -1.89 -9.65 7.07
C CYS A 223 -2.03 -11.03 6.40
N GLY A 224 -2.50 -11.09 5.15
CA GLY A 224 -2.54 -12.34 4.39
C GLY A 224 -1.16 -12.79 3.93
N VAL A 225 -1.00 -14.10 3.71
CA VAL A 225 0.27 -14.70 3.26
C VAL A 225 0.55 -14.49 1.77
N THR A 226 -0.51 -14.30 0.99
CA THR A 226 -0.49 -14.06 -0.46
C THR A 226 -1.42 -12.91 -0.80
N LEU A 227 -1.03 -12.08 -1.76
CA LEU A 227 -1.90 -11.07 -2.35
C LEU A 227 -2.76 -11.71 -3.46
N PRO A 228 -4.02 -11.28 -3.64
CA PRO A 228 -4.86 -11.74 -4.75
C PRO A 228 -4.23 -11.53 -6.12
N ASN A 229 -4.43 -12.50 -7.02
CA ASN A 229 -3.90 -12.44 -8.38
C ASN A 229 -4.49 -11.29 -9.21
N TRP A 230 -5.72 -10.85 -8.90
CA TRP A 230 -6.37 -9.75 -9.61
C TRP A 230 -5.54 -8.46 -9.56
N ILE A 231 -4.74 -8.23 -8.52
CA ILE A 231 -3.89 -7.02 -8.40
C ILE A 231 -2.85 -6.95 -9.53
N GLY A 232 -2.40 -8.11 -10.04
CA GLY A 232 -1.48 -8.23 -11.18
C GLY A 232 -2.17 -8.60 -12.49
N ASP A 233 -3.50 -8.61 -12.55
CA ASP A 233 -4.21 -8.97 -13.78
C ASP A 233 -4.09 -7.86 -14.82
N SER A 234 -3.78 -8.22 -16.06
CA SER A 234 -3.63 -7.25 -17.17
C SER A 234 -4.90 -6.47 -17.49
N SER A 235 -6.05 -6.92 -16.97
CA SER A 235 -7.32 -6.21 -16.95
C SER A 235 -7.26 -4.83 -16.31
N TYR A 236 -6.34 -4.58 -15.37
CA TYR A 236 -6.12 -3.28 -14.75
C TYR A 236 -5.20 -2.41 -15.61
N SER A 237 -5.62 -2.18 -16.86
CA SER A 237 -4.80 -1.51 -17.87
C SER A 237 -4.50 -0.04 -17.56
N GLU A 238 -5.31 0.59 -16.72
CA GLU A 238 -5.17 2.00 -16.33
C GLU A 238 -4.36 2.22 -15.06
N LEU A 239 -3.88 1.15 -14.40
CA LEU A 239 -3.18 1.25 -13.13
C LEU A 239 -1.79 1.88 -13.32
N VAL A 240 -1.60 3.06 -12.73
CA VAL A 240 -0.38 3.89 -12.81
C VAL A 240 0.48 3.74 -11.57
N GLU A 241 -0.12 3.69 -10.38
CA GLU A 241 0.61 3.58 -9.10
C GLU A 241 0.05 2.44 -8.25
N LEU A 242 0.95 1.59 -7.75
CA LEU A 242 0.66 0.54 -6.79
C LEU A 242 1.57 0.67 -5.57
N SER A 243 0.98 0.78 -4.38
CA SER A 243 1.70 0.85 -3.12
C SER A 243 1.28 -0.27 -2.18
N LEU A 244 2.22 -1.13 -1.81
CA LEU A 244 2.06 -2.19 -0.83
C LEU A 244 2.85 -1.79 0.42
N ILE A 245 2.16 -1.52 1.52
CA ILE A 245 2.75 -0.95 2.75
C ILE A 245 2.44 -1.86 3.93
N ASP A 246 3.45 -2.21 4.73
CA ASP A 246 3.30 -3.03 5.93
C ASP A 246 2.52 -4.35 5.71
N CYS A 247 2.62 -4.94 4.51
CA CYS A 247 2.09 -6.26 4.18
C CYS A 247 3.01 -7.37 4.75
N LYS A 248 3.19 -7.37 6.08
CA LYS A 248 4.32 -8.01 6.77
C LYS A 248 4.45 -9.52 6.51
N ARG A 249 3.32 -10.23 6.37
CA ARG A 249 3.25 -11.69 6.22
C ARG A 249 3.25 -12.17 4.77
N CYS A 250 3.21 -11.25 3.80
CA CYS A 250 3.23 -11.60 2.40
C CYS A 250 4.59 -12.18 2.00
N LYS A 251 4.57 -13.40 1.48
CA LYS A 251 5.78 -14.15 1.07
C LYS A 251 6.09 -14.01 -0.42
N SER A 252 5.09 -13.63 -1.22
CA SER A 252 5.22 -13.45 -2.67
C SER A 252 4.34 -12.31 -3.17
N LEU A 253 4.69 -11.80 -4.35
CA LEU A 253 3.92 -10.79 -5.09
C LEU A 253 3.18 -11.46 -6.27
N PRO A 254 2.02 -10.91 -6.67
CA PRO A 254 1.33 -11.37 -7.87
C PRO A 254 2.07 -10.88 -9.13
N SER A 255 1.57 -11.27 -10.31
CA SER A 255 2.15 -10.98 -11.63
C SER A 255 2.06 -9.50 -12.06
N LEU A 256 2.67 -8.57 -11.32
CA LEU A 256 2.58 -7.13 -11.56
C LEU A 256 3.19 -6.67 -12.90
N GLY A 257 4.09 -7.46 -13.49
CA GLY A 257 4.82 -7.12 -14.72
C GLY A 257 3.96 -7.06 -15.97
N GLN A 258 2.71 -7.55 -15.89
CA GLN A 258 1.74 -7.54 -16.98
C GLN A 258 0.93 -6.23 -17.06
N LEU A 259 1.08 -5.35 -16.08
CA LEU A 259 0.35 -4.08 -16.00
C LEU A 259 0.95 -3.07 -17.00
N PRO A 260 0.20 -2.65 -18.04
CA PRO A 260 0.78 -1.92 -19.17
C PRO A 260 1.11 -0.46 -18.86
N LEU A 261 0.39 0.20 -17.95
CA LEU A 261 0.57 1.61 -17.61
C LEU A 261 1.20 1.85 -16.22
N LEU A 262 1.62 0.80 -15.52
CA LEU A 262 2.18 0.93 -14.17
C LEU A 262 3.51 1.70 -14.25
N GLN A 263 3.53 2.90 -13.68
CA GLN A 263 4.68 3.81 -13.67
C GLN A 263 5.40 3.80 -12.33
N LYS A 264 4.68 3.59 -11.22
CA LYS A 264 5.20 3.68 -9.86
C LYS A 264 4.83 2.43 -9.06
N LEU A 265 5.84 1.75 -8.53
CA LEU A 265 5.66 0.60 -7.64
C LEU A 265 6.37 0.87 -6.31
N ARG A 266 5.61 0.88 -5.22
CA ARG A 266 6.13 1.02 -3.86
C ARG A 266 5.88 -0.26 -3.07
N ILE A 267 6.95 -0.82 -2.51
CA ILE A 267 6.93 -1.98 -1.65
C ILE A 267 7.59 -1.59 -0.34
N LYS A 268 6.81 -1.51 0.74
CA LYS A 268 7.28 -1.07 2.05
C LYS A 268 6.86 -2.04 3.14
N GLY A 269 7.76 -2.39 4.04
CA GLY A 269 7.43 -3.13 5.26
C GLY A 269 6.98 -4.59 5.03
N MET A 270 7.36 -5.20 3.91
CA MET A 270 7.14 -6.63 3.65
C MET A 270 8.24 -7.43 4.35
N LEU A 271 7.96 -7.99 5.53
CA LEU A 271 8.98 -8.59 6.38
C LEU A 271 9.28 -10.05 6.00
N GLU A 272 8.29 -10.81 5.56
CA GLU A 272 8.44 -12.23 5.19
C GLU A 272 8.82 -12.49 3.73
N ILE A 273 8.89 -11.46 2.87
CA ILE A 273 9.34 -11.63 1.49
C ILE A 273 10.85 -11.88 1.44
N GLU A 274 11.26 -13.04 0.92
CA GLU A 274 12.68 -13.42 0.82
C GLU A 274 13.28 -13.11 -0.56
N THR A 275 12.49 -13.28 -1.61
CA THR A 275 12.91 -13.04 -2.99
C THR A 275 11.75 -12.42 -3.74
N ILE A 276 12.05 -11.46 -4.61
CA ILE A 276 11.13 -11.05 -5.67
C ILE A 276 11.63 -11.79 -6.91
N GLY A 277 10.97 -12.89 -7.25
CA GLY A 277 11.39 -13.76 -8.34
C GLY A 277 10.69 -13.44 -9.66
N THR A 278 10.78 -14.38 -10.61
CA THR A 278 10.19 -14.25 -11.94
C THR A 278 8.65 -14.27 -11.93
N GLU A 279 8.04 -14.71 -10.83
CA GLU A 279 6.59 -14.66 -10.62
C GLU A 279 6.02 -13.25 -10.75
N LEU A 280 6.83 -12.23 -10.41
CA LEU A 280 6.44 -10.84 -10.55
C LEU A 280 6.13 -10.48 -12.02
N TYR A 281 6.74 -11.17 -12.98
CA TYR A 281 6.57 -10.87 -14.41
C TYR A 281 5.29 -11.46 -15.01
N GLY A 282 4.73 -12.53 -14.43
CA GLY A 282 3.65 -13.31 -15.02
C GLY A 282 4.09 -14.18 -16.22
N GLU A 283 3.18 -14.99 -16.75
CA GLU A 283 3.43 -15.76 -17.98
C GLU A 283 3.73 -14.83 -19.16
N ALA A 284 4.61 -15.26 -20.08
CA ALA A 284 5.11 -14.43 -21.18
C ALA A 284 3.94 -13.78 -21.94
N SER A 285 3.82 -12.47 -21.80
CA SER A 285 2.81 -11.71 -22.52
C SER A 285 3.11 -11.79 -24.02
N PRO A 286 2.12 -12.06 -24.90
CA PRO A 286 2.32 -12.03 -26.35
C PRO A 286 2.73 -10.64 -26.87
N HIS A 287 2.67 -9.61 -26.02
CA HIS A 287 2.92 -8.19 -26.34
C HIS A 287 4.31 -7.65 -25.93
N GLY A 288 5.20 -8.49 -25.39
CA GLY A 288 6.57 -8.09 -25.10
C GLY A 288 6.93 -8.05 -23.62
N GLN A 289 7.95 -7.25 -23.33
CA GLN A 289 8.72 -7.22 -22.10
C GLN A 289 7.89 -6.91 -20.83
N PRO A 290 8.20 -7.51 -19.66
CA PRO A 290 7.56 -7.12 -18.41
C PRO A 290 7.83 -5.65 -18.04
N PHE A 291 6.85 -5.05 -17.38
CA PHE A 291 6.86 -3.65 -16.90
C PHE A 291 7.14 -2.63 -18.02
N PRO A 292 6.29 -2.54 -19.05
CA PRO A 292 6.55 -1.67 -20.21
C PRO A 292 6.56 -0.18 -19.88
N SER A 293 5.95 0.26 -18.78
CA SER A 293 5.85 1.69 -18.40
C SER A 293 6.49 2.04 -17.05
N LEU A 294 7.14 1.08 -16.37
CA LEU A 294 7.63 1.31 -15.00
C LEU A 294 8.81 2.27 -14.99
N THR A 295 8.66 3.37 -14.24
CA THR A 295 9.65 4.46 -14.13
C THR A 295 10.19 4.64 -12.72
N GLU A 296 9.43 4.29 -11.68
CA GLU A 296 9.82 4.46 -10.28
C GLU A 296 9.59 3.17 -9.50
N LEU A 297 10.64 2.67 -8.84
CA LEU A 297 10.59 1.52 -7.94
C LEU A 297 11.16 1.91 -6.58
N HIS A 298 10.32 1.78 -5.55
CA HIS A 298 10.69 2.06 -4.17
C HIS A 298 10.54 0.79 -3.33
N ILE A 299 11.60 0.34 -2.68
CA ILE A 299 11.61 -0.83 -1.81
C ILE A 299 12.16 -0.41 -0.44
N GLU A 300 11.34 -0.46 0.60
CA GLU A 300 11.73 0.02 1.93
C GLU A 300 11.38 -0.99 3.03
N ASN A 301 12.25 -1.19 4.01
CA ASN A 301 11.97 -2.00 5.19
C ASN A 301 11.56 -3.46 4.87
N CYS A 302 12.13 -4.05 3.81
CA CYS A 302 11.97 -5.46 3.46
C CYS A 302 13.12 -6.29 4.03
N LYS A 303 13.02 -6.68 5.31
CA LYS A 303 14.16 -7.16 6.09
C LYS A 303 14.74 -8.50 5.66
N ASN A 304 13.91 -9.41 5.14
CA ASN A 304 14.34 -10.74 4.68
C ASN A 304 14.62 -10.80 3.17
N LEU A 305 14.39 -9.73 2.43
CA LEU A 305 14.60 -9.67 0.99
C LEU A 305 16.09 -9.83 0.68
N ARG A 306 16.46 -10.85 -0.10
CA ARG A 306 17.86 -11.20 -0.43
C ARG A 306 18.29 -10.72 -1.81
N THR A 307 17.38 -10.77 -2.79
CA THR A 307 17.66 -10.43 -4.18
C THR A 307 16.50 -9.67 -4.83
N LEU A 308 16.85 -8.82 -5.81
CA LEU A 308 15.91 -8.13 -6.69
C LEU A 308 15.70 -8.88 -8.01
N PRO A 309 14.59 -8.61 -8.72
CA PRO A 309 14.22 -9.40 -9.90
C PRO A 309 15.00 -8.95 -11.15
N ASP A 310 15.60 -9.90 -11.87
CA ASP A 310 16.58 -9.63 -12.96
C ASP A 310 16.05 -8.80 -14.14
N GLY A 311 14.84 -9.07 -14.62
CA GLY A 311 14.18 -8.36 -15.71
C GLY A 311 13.91 -6.86 -15.46
N ILE A 312 13.62 -6.43 -14.22
CA ILE A 312 13.54 -5.00 -13.88
C ILE A 312 14.93 -4.36 -13.90
N MET A 313 15.94 -5.14 -13.52
CA MET A 313 17.34 -4.71 -13.43
C MET A 313 18.10 -4.83 -14.77
N SER A 314 17.49 -5.44 -15.80
CA SER A 314 18.10 -5.63 -17.11
C SER A 314 18.18 -4.32 -17.91
N SER A 315 19.39 -3.99 -18.36
CA SER A 315 19.75 -2.72 -19.00
C SER A 315 19.10 -2.43 -20.35
N ASN A 316 18.67 -3.48 -21.06
CA ASN A 316 18.12 -3.38 -22.42
C ASN A 316 16.59 -3.35 -22.46
N SER A 317 15.96 -3.47 -21.30
CA SER A 317 14.54 -3.74 -21.21
C SER A 317 13.86 -2.68 -20.32
N SER A 318 14.43 -2.33 -19.18
CA SER A 318 13.74 -1.49 -18.22
C SER A 318 13.62 0.01 -18.60
N ASN A 319 12.45 0.60 -18.38
CA ASN A 319 12.20 2.05 -18.48
C ASN A 319 12.45 2.79 -17.15
N LEU A 320 13.03 2.10 -16.16
CA LEU A 320 13.19 2.57 -14.80
C LEU A 320 14.11 3.80 -14.72
N GLN A 321 13.60 4.89 -14.15
CA GLN A 321 14.30 6.16 -13.98
C GLN A 321 14.70 6.41 -12.51
N VAL A 322 13.91 5.92 -11.55
CA VAL A 322 14.16 6.07 -10.12
C VAL A 322 14.15 4.71 -9.44
N LEU A 323 15.24 4.40 -8.74
CA LEU A 323 15.36 3.22 -7.89
C LEU A 323 15.73 3.65 -6.48
N GLU A 324 14.85 3.40 -5.52
CA GLU A 324 15.10 3.64 -4.11
C GLU A 324 15.01 2.35 -3.32
N ILE A 325 16.04 2.05 -2.55
CA ILE A 325 16.11 0.89 -1.66
C ILE A 325 16.50 1.38 -0.27
N GLY A 326 15.69 1.09 0.74
CA GLY A 326 15.88 1.54 2.11
C GLY A 326 15.66 0.43 3.13
N ALA A 327 16.48 0.36 4.18
CA ALA A 327 16.27 -0.53 5.32
C ALA A 327 16.03 -2.03 4.95
N CYS A 328 16.66 -2.49 3.86
CA CYS A 328 16.61 -3.88 3.43
C CYS A 328 17.87 -4.60 3.92
N GLU A 329 17.83 -5.09 5.17
CA GLU A 329 19.02 -5.57 5.91
C GLU A 329 19.61 -6.86 5.34
N SER A 330 18.79 -7.74 4.74
CA SER A 330 19.24 -9.01 4.16
C SER A 330 19.56 -8.96 2.66
N LEU A 331 19.40 -7.80 2.01
CA LEU A 331 19.61 -7.69 0.58
C LEU A 331 21.09 -7.90 0.27
N GLU A 332 21.43 -8.87 -0.57
CA GLU A 332 22.81 -9.25 -0.89
C GLU A 332 23.25 -8.71 -2.25
N SER A 333 22.34 -8.67 -3.24
CA SER A 333 22.63 -8.18 -4.60
C SER A 333 21.40 -7.64 -5.34
N PHE A 334 21.66 -6.94 -6.45
CA PHE A 334 20.67 -6.44 -7.41
C PHE A 334 20.23 -7.52 -8.44
N GLY A 335 20.21 -8.79 -8.06
CA GLY A 335 20.04 -9.89 -9.02
C GLY A 335 21.31 -10.08 -9.87
N SER A 336 21.18 -10.00 -11.20
CA SER A 336 22.27 -10.13 -12.19
C SER A 336 23.41 -9.11 -12.06
N GLY A 337 23.25 -8.10 -11.20
CA GLY A 337 24.29 -7.11 -10.91
C GLY A 337 24.37 -5.96 -11.91
N VAL A 338 23.38 -5.84 -12.81
CA VAL A 338 23.28 -4.74 -13.80
C VAL A 338 22.25 -3.72 -13.34
N LEU A 339 22.52 -2.45 -13.60
CA LEU A 339 21.55 -1.36 -13.41
C LEU A 339 20.95 -0.94 -14.76
N PRO A 340 19.67 -0.54 -14.82
CA PRO A 340 19.02 -0.04 -16.03
C PRO A 340 19.74 1.16 -16.66
N SER A 341 19.86 1.19 -17.99
CA SER A 341 20.52 2.28 -18.72
C SER A 341 19.78 3.63 -18.61
N THR A 342 18.47 3.55 -18.41
CA THR A 342 17.50 4.64 -18.27
C THR A 342 17.49 5.29 -16.89
N LEU A 343 18.20 4.71 -15.91
CA LEU A 343 18.18 5.14 -14.51
C LEU A 343 18.78 6.55 -14.38
N LYS A 344 18.03 7.46 -13.75
CA LYS A 344 18.42 8.85 -13.46
C LYS A 344 18.76 9.06 -12.00
N MET A 345 18.10 8.35 -11.10
CA MET A 345 18.29 8.44 -9.66
C MET A 345 18.43 7.06 -9.02
N LEU A 346 19.48 6.89 -8.21
CA LEU A 346 19.70 5.70 -7.39
C LEU A 346 19.86 6.10 -5.92
N SER A 347 19.00 5.57 -5.05
CA SER A 347 19.05 5.79 -3.61
C SER A 347 19.18 4.45 -2.88
N ILE A 348 20.21 4.30 -2.04
CA ILE A 348 20.44 3.12 -1.19
C ILE A 348 20.63 3.60 0.25
N ARG A 349 19.76 3.15 1.15
CA ARG A 349 19.79 3.53 2.56
C ARG A 349 19.71 2.31 3.47
N ASP A 350 20.56 2.24 4.50
CA ASP A 350 20.46 1.22 5.56
C ASP A 350 20.49 -0.24 5.04
N CYS A 351 21.25 -0.53 3.98
CA CYS A 351 21.40 -1.85 3.37
C CYS A 351 22.72 -2.51 3.77
N ARG A 352 22.73 -3.25 4.89
CA ARG A 352 23.97 -3.71 5.54
C ARG A 352 24.67 -4.89 4.87
N LYS A 353 23.93 -5.82 4.25
CA LYS A 353 24.50 -6.99 3.56
C LYS A 353 24.73 -6.80 2.06
N LEU A 354 24.26 -5.69 1.50
CA LEU A 354 24.30 -5.46 0.06
C LEU A 354 25.75 -5.38 -0.38
N GLN A 355 26.18 -6.26 -1.27
CA GLN A 355 27.54 -6.20 -1.79
C GLN A 355 27.73 -4.96 -2.67
N SER A 356 28.96 -4.48 -2.82
CA SER A 356 29.26 -3.36 -3.71
C SER A 356 28.77 -3.64 -5.13
N ILE A 357 28.12 -2.68 -5.75
CA ILE A 357 27.71 -2.73 -7.17
C ILE A 357 28.94 -3.10 -8.01
N SER A 358 28.83 -4.15 -8.83
CA SER A 358 29.99 -4.70 -9.56
C SER A 358 30.42 -3.81 -10.73
N GLU A 359 31.70 -3.91 -11.09
CA GLU A 359 32.30 -3.12 -12.19
C GLU A 359 32.03 -3.72 -13.58
N SER A 360 31.37 -4.88 -13.68
CA SER A 360 31.52 -5.78 -14.81
C SER A 360 30.72 -5.44 -16.08
N LEU A 361 29.86 -4.41 -16.13
CA LEU A 361 28.95 -4.19 -17.27
C LEU A 361 28.69 -2.70 -17.56
N LEU A 362 28.20 -2.40 -18.78
CA LEU A 362 27.76 -1.07 -19.22
C LEU A 362 26.89 -0.41 -18.14
N GLY A 363 27.41 0.66 -17.53
CA GLY A 363 26.71 1.40 -16.48
C GLY A 363 25.55 2.24 -17.02
N PRO A 364 24.71 2.78 -16.13
CA PRO A 364 23.59 3.62 -16.51
C PRO A 364 24.10 4.88 -17.25
N THR A 365 23.65 5.07 -18.49
CA THR A 365 24.09 6.19 -19.31
C THR A 365 23.36 7.48 -18.95
N SER A 366 22.27 7.42 -18.20
CA SER A 366 21.42 8.58 -17.87
C SER A 366 21.49 9.00 -16.39
N LEU A 367 22.36 8.38 -15.59
CA LEU A 367 22.37 8.59 -14.14
C LEU A 367 22.84 10.01 -13.79
N ASP A 368 21.97 10.73 -13.08
CA ASP A 368 22.15 12.13 -12.69
C ASP A 368 22.47 12.26 -11.20
N SER A 369 21.76 11.49 -10.36
CA SER A 369 21.83 11.61 -8.90
C SER A 369 22.02 10.27 -8.20
N VAL A 370 22.92 10.22 -7.21
CA VAL A 370 23.07 9.09 -6.28
C VAL A 370 22.94 9.55 -4.84
N HIS A 371 22.24 8.76 -4.04
CA HIS A 371 22.10 8.95 -2.60
C HIS A 371 22.45 7.66 -1.86
N PHE A 372 23.54 7.66 -1.11
CA PHE A 372 23.95 6.53 -0.29
C PHE A 372 23.96 6.92 1.18
N SER A 373 23.23 6.18 2.01
CA SER A 373 23.17 6.40 3.45
C SER A 373 23.36 5.10 4.22
N ASN A 374 24.22 5.09 5.23
CA ASN A 374 24.45 3.93 6.10
C ASN A 374 24.68 2.62 5.30
N TYR A 375 25.56 2.71 4.29
CA TYR A 375 25.87 1.61 3.36
C TYR A 375 27.30 1.10 3.60
N PRO A 376 27.50 0.12 4.49
CA PRO A 376 28.82 -0.25 5.01
C PRO A 376 29.69 -1.02 4.00
N ASN A 377 29.16 -1.47 2.85
CA ASN A 377 29.97 -2.17 1.84
C ASN A 377 30.41 -1.27 0.68
N LEU A 378 30.06 0.03 0.71
CA LEU A 378 30.49 1.00 -0.29
C LEU A 378 31.97 1.37 -0.06
N LYS A 379 32.89 0.66 -0.72
CA LYS A 379 34.33 0.96 -0.65
C LYS A 379 34.73 2.16 -1.51
N SER A 380 34.11 2.26 -2.68
CA SER A 380 34.22 3.36 -3.61
C SER A 380 32.95 3.43 -4.46
N LEU A 381 32.69 4.58 -5.07
CA LEU A 381 31.66 4.68 -6.10
C LEU A 381 32.10 3.87 -7.34
N PRO A 382 31.25 2.97 -7.85
CA PRO A 382 31.58 2.23 -9.07
C PRO A 382 31.78 3.18 -10.26
N VAL A 383 32.84 2.97 -11.02
CA VAL A 383 33.19 3.80 -12.20
C VAL A 383 32.04 3.83 -13.22
N CYS A 384 31.29 2.73 -13.33
CA CYS A 384 30.14 2.61 -14.23
C CYS A 384 29.04 3.64 -13.95
N LEU A 385 28.96 4.20 -12.73
CA LEU A 385 27.99 5.24 -12.39
C LEU A 385 28.47 6.65 -12.74
N CYS A 386 29.77 6.87 -12.92
CA CYS A 386 30.38 8.20 -12.79
C CYS A 386 30.32 9.09 -14.04
N SER A 387 29.90 8.55 -15.19
CA SER A 387 30.00 9.19 -16.50
C SER A 387 29.09 10.42 -16.66
N ASN A 388 27.93 10.44 -16.02
CA ASN A 388 26.95 11.53 -16.11
C ASN A 388 26.47 12.12 -14.77
N LEU A 389 27.02 11.66 -13.64
CA LEU A 389 26.59 12.14 -12.32
C LEU A 389 26.81 13.64 -12.14
N THR A 390 25.74 14.30 -11.69
CA THR A 390 25.71 15.72 -11.34
C THR A 390 25.51 15.92 -9.84
N HIS A 391 24.78 15.03 -9.17
CA HIS A 391 24.51 15.12 -7.73
C HIS A 391 24.94 13.84 -7.01
N VAL A 392 25.77 13.99 -5.98
CA VAL A 392 26.20 12.87 -5.13
C VAL A 392 25.98 13.24 -3.68
N TYR A 393 25.23 12.38 -2.98
CA TYR A 393 24.99 12.48 -1.56
C TYR A 393 25.42 11.19 -0.86
N ILE A 394 26.34 11.28 0.10
CA ILE A 394 26.88 10.14 0.84
C ILE A 394 26.85 10.46 2.34
N TYR A 395 26.11 9.66 3.11
CA TYR A 395 25.95 9.85 4.55
C TYR A 395 26.31 8.56 5.29
N ARG A 396 27.13 8.66 6.33
CA ARG A 396 27.43 7.52 7.24
C ARG A 396 27.86 6.25 6.51
N CYS A 397 28.62 6.37 5.42
CA CYS A 397 29.15 5.23 4.67
C CYS A 397 30.56 4.93 5.16
N GLU A 398 30.67 4.09 6.19
CA GLU A 398 31.93 3.91 6.91
C GLU A 398 33.05 3.27 6.08
N SER A 399 32.76 2.47 5.04
CA SER A 399 33.81 1.82 4.23
C SER A 399 34.36 2.65 3.09
N ILE A 400 33.82 3.85 2.82
CA ILE A 400 34.26 4.62 1.65
C ILE A 400 35.65 5.19 1.91
N GLU A 401 36.63 4.77 1.11
CA GLU A 401 38.02 5.22 1.27
C GLU A 401 38.43 6.28 0.24
N SER A 402 37.85 6.18 -0.97
CA SER A 402 38.20 7.03 -2.10
C SER A 402 37.01 7.26 -3.03
N PHE A 403 37.16 8.26 -3.89
CA PHE A 403 36.13 8.71 -4.81
C PHE A 403 36.68 8.72 -6.25
N PRO A 404 35.97 8.11 -7.22
CA PRO A 404 36.38 8.09 -8.63
C PRO A 404 36.21 9.46 -9.32
N GLU A 405 36.76 9.60 -10.52
CA GLU A 405 36.57 10.81 -11.32
C GLU A 405 35.11 10.95 -11.80
N THR A 406 34.48 12.07 -11.46
CA THR A 406 33.09 12.41 -11.82
C THR A 406 33.07 13.75 -12.59
N PRO A 407 33.30 13.75 -13.91
CA PRO A 407 33.65 14.96 -14.66
C PRO A 407 32.52 16.01 -14.74
N LYS A 408 31.25 15.61 -14.51
CA LYS A 408 30.07 16.48 -14.62
C LYS A 408 29.48 16.91 -13.27
N LEU A 409 30.16 16.59 -12.17
CA LEU A 409 29.62 16.80 -10.83
C LEU A 409 29.33 18.28 -10.57
N ALA A 410 28.11 18.56 -10.12
CA ALA A 410 27.60 19.88 -9.79
C ALA A 410 27.37 20.06 -8.28
N HIS A 411 27.05 18.98 -7.58
CA HIS A 411 26.80 18.93 -6.15
C HIS A 411 27.46 17.70 -5.53
N LEU A 412 28.28 17.90 -4.50
CA LEU A 412 28.88 16.84 -3.71
C LEU A 412 28.60 17.08 -2.23
N GLU A 413 27.88 16.15 -1.60
CA GLU A 413 27.65 16.15 -0.17
C GLU A 413 28.10 14.83 0.44
N ILE A 414 29.06 14.92 1.37
CA ILE A 414 29.58 13.79 2.12
C ILE A 414 29.49 14.14 3.61
N ARG A 415 28.72 13.37 4.38
CA ARG A 415 28.66 13.55 5.84
C ARG A 415 28.94 12.27 6.61
N TYR A 416 29.63 12.40 7.74
CA TYR A 416 29.89 11.35 8.72
C TYR A 416 30.53 10.08 8.10
N CYS A 417 31.43 10.25 7.13
CA CYS A 417 32.15 9.15 6.48
C CYS A 417 33.57 9.08 7.03
N GLU A 418 33.78 8.26 8.06
CA GLU A 418 34.99 8.28 8.89
C GLU A 418 36.24 7.78 8.17
N ASN A 419 36.16 6.75 7.32
CA ASN A 419 37.33 6.20 6.62
C ASN A 419 37.68 6.89 5.30
N LEU A 420 36.99 7.98 4.94
CA LEU A 420 37.28 8.72 3.72
C LEU A 420 38.64 9.43 3.85
N LYS A 421 39.63 8.99 3.06
CA LYS A 421 40.98 9.54 3.09
C LYS A 421 41.18 10.66 2.07
N TYR A 422 40.58 10.51 0.89
CA TYR A 422 40.82 11.41 -0.25
C TYR A 422 39.52 11.76 -0.98
N LEU A 423 39.36 13.04 -1.29
CA LEU A 423 38.41 13.54 -2.27
C LEU A 423 38.89 13.23 -3.70
N PRO A 424 38.00 13.29 -4.73
CA PRO A 424 38.41 12.97 -6.09
C PRO A 424 39.55 13.88 -6.57
N SER A 425 40.59 13.29 -7.17
CA SER A 425 41.80 14.02 -7.58
C SER A 425 41.54 15.06 -8.68
N ASN A 426 40.46 14.88 -9.45
CA ASN A 426 40.02 15.81 -10.48
C ASN A 426 39.15 16.97 -9.95
N LEU A 427 38.87 17.06 -8.63
CA LEU A 427 38.09 18.14 -8.01
C LEU A 427 38.46 19.55 -8.51
N PRO A 428 39.76 19.93 -8.64
CA PRO A 428 40.14 21.27 -9.13
C PRO A 428 39.72 21.54 -10.58
N LYS A 429 39.48 20.50 -11.37
CA LYS A 429 39.08 20.57 -12.79
C LYS A 429 37.55 20.60 -12.96
N LEU A 430 36.78 20.40 -11.90
CA LEU A 430 35.31 20.33 -11.95
C LEU A 430 34.70 21.72 -12.04
N THR A 431 34.69 22.31 -13.24
CA THR A 431 34.09 23.64 -13.48
C THR A 431 32.59 23.70 -13.24
N SER A 432 31.91 22.55 -13.29
CA SER A 432 30.48 22.41 -13.01
C SER A 432 30.13 22.39 -11.52
N LEU A 433 31.10 22.13 -10.64
CA LEU A 433 30.85 21.95 -9.20
C LEU A 433 30.50 23.29 -8.56
N LYS A 434 29.26 23.39 -8.06
CA LYS A 434 28.73 24.58 -7.38
C LYS A 434 28.69 24.38 -5.87
N ASN A 435 28.38 23.18 -5.42
CA ASN A 435 28.14 22.91 -4.01
C ASN A 435 29.04 21.78 -3.53
N LEU A 436 29.79 22.01 -2.45
CA LEU A 436 30.66 21.03 -1.83
C LEU A 436 30.48 21.05 -0.30
N TYR A 437 29.89 19.99 0.23
CA TYR A 437 29.63 19.80 1.66
C TYR A 437 30.40 18.57 2.14
N VAL A 438 31.34 18.74 3.06
CA VAL A 438 32.10 17.63 3.67
C VAL A 438 32.13 17.81 5.19
N VAL A 439 31.32 17.02 5.91
CA VAL A 439 31.09 17.22 7.35
C VAL A 439 31.31 15.93 8.14
N GLY A 440 32.07 15.94 9.22
CA GLY A 440 32.26 14.75 10.06
C GLY A 440 33.10 13.65 9.39
N CYS A 441 34.06 14.01 8.54
CA CYS A 441 34.98 13.07 7.88
C CYS A 441 36.36 13.14 8.55
N ASP A 442 36.55 12.35 9.60
CA ASP A 442 37.70 12.51 10.49
C ASP A 442 39.04 12.10 9.88
N ASN A 443 39.10 11.03 9.09
CA ASN A 443 40.36 10.58 8.48
C ASN A 443 40.72 11.28 7.16
N LEU A 444 40.02 12.35 6.79
CA LEU A 444 40.30 13.06 5.55
C LEU A 444 41.71 13.66 5.59
N GLU A 445 42.58 13.19 4.69
CA GLU A 445 44.01 13.40 4.85
C GLU A 445 44.52 14.72 4.27
N SER A 446 44.01 15.09 3.11
CA SER A 446 44.36 16.31 2.39
C SER A 446 43.28 16.67 1.37
N LEU A 447 43.21 17.96 1.03
CA LEU A 447 42.50 18.40 -0.17
C LEU A 447 43.42 18.23 -1.39
N PRO A 448 42.86 18.08 -2.60
CA PRO A 448 43.67 17.95 -3.81
C PRO A 448 44.64 19.14 -3.96
N GLU A 449 45.91 18.85 -4.29
CA GLU A 449 47.04 19.80 -4.26
C GLU A 449 46.81 21.11 -5.05
N ARG A 450 45.95 21.08 -6.08
CA ARG A 450 45.62 22.24 -6.92
C ARG A 450 44.41 23.05 -6.44
N GLY A 451 43.88 22.73 -5.25
CA GLY A 451 42.83 23.49 -4.57
C GLY A 451 41.40 23.16 -4.99
N LEU A 452 40.48 24.05 -4.65
CA LEU A 452 39.04 23.90 -4.90
C LEU A 452 38.67 24.34 -6.34
N PRO A 453 37.58 23.79 -6.91
CA PRO A 453 37.14 24.16 -8.25
C PRO A 453 36.74 25.63 -8.36
N PRO A 454 36.99 26.29 -9.51
CA PRO A 454 36.74 27.72 -9.69
C PRO A 454 35.25 28.11 -9.76
N GLY A 455 34.35 27.15 -9.97
CA GLY A 455 32.89 27.39 -10.11
C GLY A 455 32.10 27.28 -8.81
N LEU A 456 32.77 27.07 -7.68
CA LEU A 456 32.15 26.79 -6.39
C LEU A 456 31.40 28.01 -5.83
N ARG A 457 30.16 27.80 -5.40
CA ARG A 457 29.29 28.81 -4.79
C ARG A 457 29.13 28.58 -3.29
N ASP A 458 28.85 27.34 -2.92
CA ASP A 458 28.57 26.94 -1.55
C ASP A 458 29.60 25.92 -1.08
N LEU A 459 30.16 26.17 0.10
CA LEU A 459 31.18 25.32 0.70
C LEU A 459 30.93 25.14 2.20
N GLU A 460 30.83 23.88 2.64
CA GLU A 460 30.80 23.51 4.06
C GLU A 460 31.88 22.47 4.33
N PHE A 461 32.75 22.77 5.29
CA PHE A 461 33.67 21.80 5.86
C PHE A 461 33.54 21.85 7.38
N GLY A 462 32.90 20.83 7.95
CA GLY A 462 32.56 20.80 9.38
C GLY A 462 33.15 19.56 10.05
N ALA A 463 33.62 19.68 11.30
CA ALA A 463 33.99 18.53 12.13
C ALA A 463 34.92 17.48 11.46
N CYS A 464 35.92 17.89 10.67
CA CYS A 464 36.97 16.99 10.18
C CYS A 464 38.24 17.12 11.04
N ALA A 465 38.91 16.02 11.35
CA ALA A 465 39.91 15.96 12.43
C ALA A 465 41.29 16.58 12.11
N LYS A 466 41.66 16.83 10.84
CA LYS A 466 42.96 17.44 10.51
C LYS A 466 42.91 18.97 10.55
N ASP A 467 43.57 19.55 11.56
CA ASP A 467 43.72 21.02 11.75
C ASP A 467 44.29 21.75 10.52
N ALA A 468 45.10 21.08 9.69
CA ALA A 468 45.66 21.62 8.45
C ALA A 468 44.59 21.91 7.38
N LEU A 469 43.50 21.13 7.34
CA LEU A 469 42.38 21.35 6.42
C LEU A 469 41.57 22.58 6.84
N ARG A 470 41.30 22.73 8.15
CA ARG A 470 40.65 23.92 8.71
C ARG A 470 41.39 25.20 8.34
N LEU A 471 42.72 25.22 8.48
CA LEU A 471 43.56 26.36 8.11
C LEU A 471 43.58 26.63 6.60
N TYR A 472 43.51 25.59 5.76
CA TYR A 472 43.44 25.74 4.30
C TYR A 472 42.13 26.38 3.84
N ILE A 473 40.99 25.98 4.42
CA ILE A 473 39.66 26.53 4.07
C ILE A 473 39.52 27.98 4.52
N ILE A 474 40.00 28.31 5.73
CA ILE A 474 39.94 29.68 6.28
C ILE A 474 40.83 30.64 5.48
N ASN A 475 41.95 30.16 4.92
CA ASN A 475 42.94 31.00 4.21
C ASN A 475 42.87 30.88 2.69
N SER A 476 41.91 30.13 2.12
CA SER A 476 41.78 29.98 0.67
C SER A 476 41.14 31.25 0.08
N PRO A 477 41.78 31.93 -0.89
CA PRO A 477 41.28 33.17 -1.49
C PRO A 477 40.02 32.99 -2.36
N ILE A 478 39.46 31.78 -2.41
CA ILE A 478 38.34 31.36 -3.25
C ILE A 478 37.06 31.18 -2.42
N VAL A 479 37.12 31.22 -1.08
CA VAL A 479 35.95 31.08 -0.21
C VAL A 479 35.23 32.44 -0.13
N PRO A 480 33.93 32.53 -0.51
CA PRO A 480 33.17 33.76 -0.34
C PRO A 480 33.18 34.18 1.13
N ALA A 481 33.44 35.47 1.39
CA ALA A 481 33.48 36.05 2.72
C ALA A 481 32.05 36.21 3.30
N GLU A 482 31.38 35.10 3.58
CA GLU A 482 30.18 35.02 4.43
C GLU A 482 30.36 33.85 5.41
N PRO A 483 29.78 33.90 6.63
CA PRO A 483 30.29 33.11 7.74
C PRO A 483 30.08 31.62 7.48
N LEU A 484 31.19 30.89 7.42
CA LEU A 484 31.24 29.43 7.56
C LEU A 484 30.39 29.07 8.80
N CYS A 485 29.19 28.53 8.56
CA CYS A 485 28.32 28.05 9.62
C CYS A 485 28.94 26.81 10.26
N PHE A 486 29.78 27.01 11.28
CA PHE A 486 30.16 25.95 12.20
C PHE A 486 28.96 25.64 13.12
N ARG A 487 27.95 24.92 12.60
CA ARG A 487 26.94 24.31 13.46
C ARG A 487 27.53 23.07 14.12
N LYS A 488 27.94 23.22 15.38
CA LYS A 488 27.76 22.13 16.35
C LYS A 488 26.27 22.10 16.62
N ASP A 489 25.60 21.00 16.32
CA ASP A 489 24.58 20.45 17.21
C ASP A 489 24.14 19.07 16.73
N GLU A 490 24.04 18.19 17.73
CA GLU A 490 23.36 16.91 17.72
C GLU A 490 21.85 17.14 17.51
N ASP A 491 21.17 16.12 16.98
CA ASP A 491 19.73 16.07 16.67
C ASP A 491 19.24 16.92 15.47
N TYR A 492 18.76 16.24 14.42
CA TYR A 492 17.34 16.24 14.01
C TYR A 492 17.13 15.59 12.64
N CYS A 493 15.96 14.96 12.53
CA CYS A 493 15.34 14.35 11.36
C CYS A 493 15.56 15.09 10.04
N ILE A 494 15.81 14.37 8.95
CA ILE A 494 15.69 14.91 7.60
C ILE A 494 14.33 14.51 7.04
N ALA A 495 13.54 15.55 6.78
CA ALA A 495 12.19 15.53 6.25
C ALA A 495 12.14 14.98 4.82
N SER A 496 10.98 14.40 4.51
CA SER A 496 10.48 14.11 3.18
C SER A 496 10.41 15.37 2.30
N ALA A 497 10.94 15.29 1.09
CA ALA A 497 10.43 15.97 -0.09
C ALA A 497 10.57 15.04 -1.29
#